data_AF-A0ABD3R8H4-F1
#
_entry.id   AF-A0ABD3R8H4-F1
#
_cell.length_a   1.000
_cell.length_b   1.000
_cell.length_c   1.000
_cell.angle_alpha   90.00
_cell.angle_beta   90.00
_cell.angle_gamma   90.00
#
_symmetry.space_group_name_H-M   'P 1'
#
loop_
_entity.id
_entity.type
_entity.pdbx_description
1 polymer ?
#
loop_
_entity_poly.entity_id
_entity_poly.type
_entity_poly.pdbx_seq_one_letter_code
_entity_poly.pdbx_strand_id
1 'polypeptide(L)'
;MKYFGNGVVPNKDGFSTLSDPNITVEYQASTLFNGDDATNAGNFAFFTSNVIFIGINQVGGGVVGDEISRVGGNYEWVKYNMAKYVSRGMRAIVIFAHASMGGSRQRHFGTPFMNLLRTTSYSRTKALYIHGDGHDFYTYSPDVNNRNLLGVQVDAGEEANPLLISVNHDTNADEISFDIDVRGGGYIGGCQAGNIDKTWSSPY
;
A
#
# COMPACT_ATOMS: atom_id res chain seq x y z
N MET A 1 -23.17 -3.34 -2.15
CA MET A 1 -22.54 -2.03 -1.86
C MET A 1 -22.61 -1.86 -0.34
N LYS A 2 -21.47 -1.92 0.36
CA LYS A 2 -21.41 -1.78 1.84
C LYS A 2 -20.84 -0.41 2.15
N TYR A 3 -21.55 0.40 2.93
CA TYR A 3 -21.12 1.72 3.38
C TYR A 3 -20.12 1.56 4.54
N PHE A 4 -19.04 2.35 4.54
CA PHE A 4 -18.05 2.36 5.63
C PHE A 4 -18.53 3.24 6.78
N GLY A 5 -18.30 2.80 8.02
CA GLY A 5 -18.75 3.50 9.22
C GLY A 5 -18.01 4.82 9.46
N ASN A 6 -18.69 5.76 10.12
CA ASN A 6 -18.18 7.08 10.51
C ASN A 6 -17.14 7.06 11.65
N GLY A 7 -16.46 5.92 11.89
CA GLY A 7 -15.47 5.75 12.94
C GLY A 7 -15.99 5.51 14.36
N VAL A 8 -17.30 5.44 14.57
CA VAL A 8 -17.87 5.14 15.89
C VAL A 8 -18.05 3.62 16.12
N VAL A 9 -18.01 2.80 15.07
CA VAL A 9 -18.16 1.34 15.16
C VAL A 9 -17.03 0.65 14.40
N PRO A 10 -16.20 -0.20 15.06
CA PRO A 10 -15.18 -0.98 14.40
C PRO A 10 -15.79 -1.85 13.29
N ASN A 11 -15.24 -1.77 12.08
CA ASN A 11 -15.64 -2.68 11.01
C ASN A 11 -15.19 -4.11 11.38
N LYS A 12 -16.17 -4.98 11.66
CA LYS A 12 -15.95 -6.40 11.93
C LYS A 12 -15.28 -7.17 10.78
N ASP A 13 -15.27 -6.59 9.57
CA ASP A 13 -14.68 -7.15 8.35
C ASP A 13 -13.31 -6.49 7.99
N GLY A 14 -12.73 -5.60 8.84
CA GLY A 14 -11.42 -4.93 8.63
C GLY A 14 -11.47 -3.44 8.21
N PHE A 15 -10.37 -2.67 8.40
CA PHE A 15 -10.26 -1.18 8.31
C PHE A 15 -11.37 -0.41 9.03
N SER A 16 -11.04 0.23 10.15
CA SER A 16 -12.01 0.89 11.04
C SER A 16 -12.59 2.21 10.51
N THR A 17 -11.89 2.94 9.63
CA THR A 17 -12.34 4.26 9.13
C THR A 17 -11.70 4.66 7.81
N LEU A 18 -12.53 5.00 6.83
CA LEU A 18 -12.17 5.93 5.76
C LEU A 18 -12.76 7.29 6.13
N SER A 19 -11.96 8.36 6.04
CA SER A 19 -12.42 9.72 6.36
C SER A 19 -13.53 10.21 5.43
N ASP A 20 -13.50 9.75 4.17
CA ASP A 20 -14.59 9.95 3.22
C ASP A 20 -15.43 8.67 3.09
N PRO A 21 -16.70 8.69 3.55
CA PRO A 21 -17.59 7.53 3.48
C PRO A 21 -18.01 7.16 2.06
N ASN A 22 -17.74 8.01 1.05
CA ASN A 22 -18.05 7.75 -0.35
C ASN A 22 -16.97 6.96 -1.08
N ILE A 23 -15.80 6.75 -0.45
CA ILE A 23 -14.75 5.91 -1.01
C ILE A 23 -15.25 4.45 -1.03
N THR A 24 -15.22 3.86 -2.22
CA THR A 24 -15.52 2.44 -2.41
C THR A 24 -14.22 1.64 -2.35
N VAL A 25 -14.17 0.69 -1.42
CA VAL A 25 -13.07 -0.29 -1.33
C VAL A 25 -13.47 -1.57 -2.05
N GLU A 26 -12.61 -2.00 -2.95
CA GLU A 26 -12.69 -3.28 -3.63
C GLU A 26 -11.77 -4.27 -2.94
N TYR A 27 -12.29 -5.46 -2.66
CA TYR A 27 -11.49 -6.57 -2.15
C TYR A 27 -11.27 -7.55 -3.28
N GLN A 28 -10.09 -8.16 -3.33
CA GLN A 28 -9.82 -9.20 -4.30
C GLN A 28 -10.77 -10.38 -4.03
N ALA A 29 -11.69 -10.61 -4.96
CA ALA A 29 -12.53 -11.80 -4.93
C ALA A 29 -11.68 -13.03 -5.33
N SER A 30 -11.91 -14.15 -4.66
CA SER A 30 -11.21 -15.42 -4.89
C SER A 30 -11.26 -15.91 -6.34
N THR A 31 -12.29 -15.50 -7.08
CA THR A 31 -12.56 -15.97 -8.44
C THR A 31 -11.81 -15.21 -9.53
N LEU A 32 -11.09 -14.13 -9.21
CA LEU A 32 -10.34 -13.37 -10.21
C LEU A 32 -9.08 -14.09 -10.70
N PHE A 33 -8.62 -15.12 -9.98
CA PHE A 33 -7.44 -15.90 -10.33
C PHE A 33 -7.71 -17.38 -10.02
N ASN A 34 -7.56 -18.26 -11.03
CA ASN A 34 -7.80 -19.70 -10.87
C ASN A 34 -6.76 -20.31 -9.91
N GLY A 35 -7.19 -20.71 -8.72
CA GLY A 35 -6.39 -21.45 -7.74
C GLY A 35 -7.00 -21.32 -6.34
N ASP A 36 -7.50 -22.43 -5.78
CA ASP A 36 -8.13 -22.49 -4.46
C ASP A 36 -7.15 -22.33 -3.27
N ASP A 37 -5.88 -21.98 -3.54
CA ASP A 37 -4.84 -21.93 -2.53
C ASP A 37 -4.63 -20.51 -1.97
N ALA A 38 -5.39 -20.19 -0.93
CA ALA A 38 -5.02 -19.28 0.17
C ALA A 38 -4.47 -17.86 -0.18
N THR A 39 -5.04 -17.16 -1.16
CA THR A 39 -4.91 -15.68 -1.28
C THR A 39 -6.17 -14.91 -0.87
N ASN A 40 -7.23 -15.61 -0.48
CA ASN A 40 -8.61 -15.10 -0.39
C ASN A 40 -8.93 -14.14 0.77
N ALA A 41 -7.94 -13.69 1.55
CA ALA A 41 -8.16 -12.71 2.62
C ALA A 41 -6.94 -11.80 2.77
N GLY A 42 -6.94 -10.63 2.12
CA GLY A 42 -5.95 -9.59 2.46
C GLY A 42 -5.79 -8.46 1.45
N ASN A 43 -6.05 -8.71 0.16
CA ASN A 43 -5.85 -7.67 -0.85
C ASN A 43 -7.07 -6.76 -0.94
N PHE A 44 -6.81 -5.46 -0.96
CA PHE A 44 -7.83 -4.44 -1.13
C PHE A 44 -7.31 -3.35 -2.06
N ALA A 45 -8.22 -2.57 -2.63
CA ALA A 45 -7.89 -1.38 -3.40
C ALA A 45 -9.01 -0.35 -3.28
N PHE A 46 -8.64 0.93 -3.30
CA PHE A 46 -9.60 2.02 -3.49
C PHE A 46 -8.94 3.16 -4.27
N PHE A 47 -9.74 3.93 -4.98
CA PHE A 47 -9.27 5.02 -5.84
C PHE A 47 -9.96 6.32 -5.42
N THR A 48 -9.17 7.34 -5.14
CA THR A 48 -9.67 8.68 -4.81
C THR A 48 -8.64 9.73 -5.22
N SER A 49 -9.09 10.92 -5.61
CA SER A 49 -8.21 12.06 -5.96
C SER A 49 -7.07 11.71 -6.93
N ASN A 50 -7.36 10.89 -7.94
CA ASN A 50 -6.37 10.42 -8.94
C ASN A 50 -5.23 9.55 -8.36
N VAL A 51 -5.38 9.07 -7.13
CA VAL A 51 -4.47 8.15 -6.45
C VAL A 51 -5.17 6.82 -6.23
N ILE A 52 -4.47 5.72 -6.55
CA ILE A 52 -4.92 4.38 -6.17
C ILE A 52 -4.14 3.88 -4.96
N PHE A 53 -4.89 3.40 -3.96
CA PHE A 53 -4.34 2.79 -2.76
C PHE A 53 -4.61 1.29 -2.84
N ILE A 54 -3.57 0.47 -2.66
CA ILE A 54 -3.65 -0.98 -2.81
C ILE A 54 -2.97 -1.65 -1.63
N GLY A 55 -3.69 -2.52 -0.92
CA GLY A 55 -3.09 -3.48 0.00
C GLY A 55 -2.83 -4.80 -0.69
N ILE A 56 -1.66 -5.38 -0.43
CA ILE A 56 -1.27 -6.70 -0.90
C ILE A 56 -0.81 -7.61 0.24
N ASN A 57 -1.16 -8.90 0.15
CA ASN A 57 -0.77 -9.95 1.07
C ASN A 57 0.64 -10.46 0.74
N GLN A 58 1.61 -9.56 0.79
CA GLN A 58 3.01 -9.85 0.56
C GLN A 58 3.70 -10.10 1.90
N VAL A 59 3.60 -11.34 2.40
CA VAL A 59 4.22 -11.75 3.68
C VAL A 59 5.73 -11.84 3.60
N GLY A 60 6.40 -11.71 4.76
CA GLY A 60 7.84 -11.79 4.98
C GLY A 60 8.36 -13.22 5.13
N GLY A 61 9.64 -13.36 5.46
CA GLY A 61 10.29 -14.66 5.61
C GLY A 61 10.75 -15.32 4.30
N GLY A 62 11.11 -16.61 4.39
CA GLY A 62 11.60 -17.41 3.27
C GLY A 62 10.55 -17.72 2.21
N VAL A 63 10.85 -18.66 1.32
CA VAL A 63 9.87 -19.19 0.34
C VAL A 63 8.78 -19.91 1.12
N VAL A 64 7.53 -19.45 1.03
CA VAL A 64 6.38 -20.05 1.71
C VAL A 64 5.34 -20.49 0.67
N GLY A 65 5.15 -21.80 0.57
CA GLY A 65 4.16 -22.39 -0.33
C GLY A 65 4.42 -22.06 -1.81
N ASP A 66 3.33 -21.90 -2.57
CA ASP A 66 3.41 -21.50 -3.98
C ASP A 66 3.58 -19.97 -4.13
N GLU A 67 4.83 -19.54 -4.14
CA GLU A 67 5.20 -18.13 -4.39
C GLU A 67 4.74 -17.62 -5.75
N ILE A 68 4.66 -18.49 -6.78
CA ILE A 68 4.26 -18.06 -8.13
C ILE A 68 2.82 -17.56 -8.06
N SER A 69 1.93 -18.36 -7.50
CA SER A 69 0.52 -17.99 -7.36
C SER A 69 0.34 -16.88 -6.33
N ARG A 70 0.99 -16.97 -5.17
CA ARG A 70 0.81 -15.99 -4.08
C ARG A 70 1.38 -14.61 -4.39
N VAL A 71 2.66 -14.54 -4.77
CA VAL A 71 3.34 -13.26 -5.06
C VAL A 71 3.00 -12.77 -6.46
N GLY A 72 2.88 -13.67 -7.44
CA GLY A 72 2.40 -13.30 -8.77
C GLY A 72 0.95 -12.80 -8.76
N GLY A 73 0.09 -13.38 -7.91
CA GLY A 73 -1.27 -12.90 -7.69
C GLY A 73 -1.34 -11.47 -7.16
N ASN A 74 -0.44 -11.07 -6.25
CA ASN A 74 -0.32 -9.68 -5.80
C ASN A 74 0.04 -8.74 -6.95
N TYR A 75 0.95 -9.15 -7.84
CA TYR A 75 1.31 -8.36 -9.01
C TYR A 75 0.13 -8.21 -9.97
N GLU A 76 -0.58 -9.30 -10.28
CA GLU A 76 -1.74 -9.21 -11.17
C GLU A 76 -2.88 -8.39 -10.54
N TRP A 77 -3.06 -8.42 -9.21
CA TRP A 77 -3.99 -7.52 -8.50
C TRP A 77 -3.62 -6.04 -8.69
N VAL A 78 -2.35 -5.69 -8.50
CA VAL A 78 -1.83 -4.33 -8.72
C VAL A 78 -2.03 -3.90 -10.17
N LYS A 79 -1.61 -4.74 -11.11
CA LYS A 79 -1.71 -4.46 -12.55
C LYS A 79 -3.14 -4.30 -13.03
N TYR A 80 -4.06 -5.16 -12.58
CA TYR A 80 -5.49 -5.07 -12.88
C TYR A 80 -6.05 -3.71 -12.44
N ASN A 81 -5.75 -3.32 -11.20
CA ASN A 81 -6.19 -2.07 -10.63
C ASN A 81 -5.57 -0.86 -11.33
N MET A 82 -4.28 -0.87 -11.65
CA MET A 82 -3.65 0.21 -12.42
C MET A 82 -4.29 0.37 -13.82
N ALA A 83 -4.52 -0.74 -14.53
CA ALA A 83 -5.15 -0.72 -15.85
C ALA A 83 -6.59 -0.18 -15.81
N LYS A 84 -7.32 -0.44 -14.73
CA LYS A 84 -8.69 0.04 -14.52
C LYS A 84 -8.78 1.56 -14.36
N TYR A 85 -7.78 2.20 -13.76
CA TYR A 85 -7.83 3.63 -13.41
C TYR A 85 -6.90 4.52 -14.26
N VAL A 86 -5.96 3.96 -15.02
CA VAL A 86 -5.06 4.74 -15.88
C VAL A 86 -5.79 5.64 -16.87
N SER A 87 -6.81 5.12 -17.56
CA SER A 87 -7.64 5.88 -18.50
C SER A 87 -8.55 6.90 -17.81
N ARG A 88 -8.72 6.79 -16.49
CA ARG A 88 -9.48 7.72 -15.64
C ARG A 88 -8.59 8.80 -15.03
N GLY A 89 -7.35 8.91 -15.50
CA GLY A 89 -6.40 9.92 -15.05
C GLY A 89 -5.66 9.55 -13.77
N MET A 90 -5.42 8.26 -13.50
CA MET A 90 -4.54 7.86 -12.39
C MET A 90 -3.17 8.55 -12.52
N ARG A 91 -2.73 9.18 -11.43
CA ARG A 91 -1.48 9.92 -11.33
C ARG A 91 -0.50 9.27 -10.37
N ALA A 92 -1.01 8.57 -9.36
CA ALA A 92 -0.18 7.92 -8.35
C ALA A 92 -0.77 6.60 -7.86
N ILE A 93 0.12 5.77 -7.32
CA ILE A 93 -0.20 4.53 -6.64
C ILE A 93 0.53 4.45 -5.29
N VAL A 94 -0.18 4.04 -4.24
CA VAL A 94 0.36 3.72 -2.93
C VAL A 94 0.08 2.26 -2.64
N ILE A 95 1.12 1.46 -2.42
CA ILE A 95 1.04 0.03 -2.15
C ILE A 95 1.43 -0.22 -0.69
N PHE A 96 0.54 -0.89 0.04
CA PHE A 96 0.77 -1.38 1.40
C PHE A 96 1.07 -2.87 1.35
N ALA A 97 2.23 -3.24 1.89
CA ALA A 97 2.69 -4.62 1.98
C ALA A 97 3.25 -4.89 3.37
N HIS A 98 3.39 -6.17 3.74
CA HIS A 98 4.17 -6.52 4.94
C HIS A 98 5.67 -6.57 4.61
N ALA A 99 6.04 -7.25 3.52
CA ALA A 99 7.43 -7.44 3.10
C ALA A 99 7.86 -6.58 1.92
N SER A 100 9.18 -6.39 1.79
CA SER A 100 9.78 -5.70 0.65
C SER A 100 9.48 -6.43 -0.67
N MET A 101 9.65 -5.71 -1.79
CA MET A 101 9.55 -6.30 -3.13
C MET A 101 10.84 -7.03 -3.59
N GLY A 102 11.86 -7.10 -2.72
CA GLY A 102 13.15 -7.72 -3.00
C GLY A 102 13.21 -9.21 -2.65
N GLY A 103 14.43 -9.77 -2.65
CA GLY A 103 14.68 -11.15 -2.24
C GLY A 103 13.88 -12.17 -3.06
N SER A 104 13.22 -13.12 -2.40
CA SER A 104 12.38 -14.15 -3.05
C SER A 104 11.21 -13.57 -3.83
N ARG A 105 10.73 -12.37 -3.48
CA ARG A 105 9.57 -11.71 -4.11
C ARG A 105 9.94 -10.95 -5.38
N GLN A 106 11.23 -10.73 -5.62
CA GLN A 106 11.70 -9.91 -6.74
C GLN A 106 11.30 -10.49 -8.09
N ARG A 107 11.32 -11.82 -8.24
CA ARG A 107 10.99 -12.47 -9.52
C ARG A 107 9.51 -12.32 -9.89
N HIS A 108 8.61 -12.43 -8.91
CA HIS A 108 7.17 -12.56 -9.14
C HIS A 108 6.40 -11.26 -8.91
N PHE A 109 6.95 -10.31 -8.15
CA PHE A 109 6.34 -8.99 -7.92
C PHE A 109 7.29 -7.84 -8.27
N GLY A 110 8.46 -7.77 -7.64
CA GLY A 110 9.33 -6.59 -7.74
C GLY A 110 9.72 -6.22 -9.17
N THR A 111 10.38 -7.14 -9.87
CA THR A 111 10.80 -6.93 -11.27
C THR A 111 9.61 -6.69 -12.21
N PRO A 112 8.52 -7.49 -12.18
CA PRO A 112 7.32 -7.21 -12.96
C PRO A 112 6.73 -5.81 -12.71
N PHE A 113 6.61 -5.39 -11.46
CA PHE A 113 6.07 -4.07 -11.10
C PHE A 113 6.98 -2.93 -11.55
N MET A 114 8.30 -3.05 -11.34
CA MET A 114 9.28 -2.08 -11.82
C MET A 114 9.25 -1.96 -13.35
N ASN A 115 9.13 -3.10 -14.07
CA ASN A 115 8.95 -3.11 -15.52
C ASN A 115 7.65 -2.40 -15.95
N LEU A 116 6.55 -2.65 -15.25
CA LEU A 116 5.25 -2.05 -15.54
C LEU A 116 5.32 -0.51 -15.47
N LEU A 117 5.94 0.03 -14.41
CA LEU A 117 6.11 1.48 -14.22
C LEU A 117 6.98 2.15 -15.30
N ARG A 118 7.86 1.40 -15.96
CA ARG A 118 8.68 1.93 -17.07
C ARG A 118 7.97 1.98 -18.41
N THR A 119 6.79 1.37 -18.54
CA THR A 119 6.01 1.42 -19.78
C THR A 119 5.51 2.84 -20.06
N THR A 120 5.24 3.15 -21.32
CA THR A 120 4.72 4.47 -21.73
C THR A 120 3.40 4.84 -21.05
N SER A 121 2.57 3.86 -20.69
CA SER A 121 1.30 4.06 -20.00
C SER A 121 1.47 4.50 -18.54
N TYR A 122 2.58 4.13 -17.89
CA TYR A 122 2.80 4.37 -16.46
C TYR A 122 4.07 5.18 -16.15
N SER A 123 4.80 5.62 -17.16
CA SER A 123 6.06 6.36 -17.00
C SER A 123 5.91 7.71 -16.29
N ARG A 124 4.68 8.21 -16.14
CA ARG A 124 4.35 9.42 -15.35
C ARG A 124 3.65 9.12 -14.03
N THR A 125 3.35 7.85 -13.74
CA THR A 125 2.72 7.44 -12.47
C THR A 125 3.77 7.45 -11.36
N LYS A 126 3.54 8.22 -10.30
CA LYS A 126 4.35 8.13 -9.07
C LYS A 126 3.89 6.93 -8.23
N ALA A 127 4.83 6.16 -7.72
CA ALA A 127 4.58 4.95 -6.96
C ALA A 127 5.27 5.03 -5.59
N LEU A 128 4.50 4.74 -4.55
CA LEU A 128 4.98 4.58 -3.20
C LEU A 128 4.74 3.13 -2.77
N TYR A 129 5.78 2.43 -2.31
CA TYR A 129 5.68 1.08 -1.79
C TYR A 129 6.10 1.07 -0.32
N ILE A 130 5.18 0.73 0.57
CA ILE A 130 5.35 0.78 2.01
C ILE A 130 5.37 -0.65 2.56
N HIS A 131 6.36 -0.98 3.38
CA HIS A 131 6.48 -2.28 4.04
C HIS A 131 7.09 -2.18 5.44
N GLY A 132 7.03 -3.26 6.23
CA GLY A 132 7.52 -3.27 7.62
C GLY A 132 8.47 -4.41 7.99
N ASP A 133 8.69 -5.41 7.13
CA ASP A 133 9.42 -6.65 7.46
C ASP A 133 10.86 -6.48 7.99
N GLY A 134 11.54 -5.37 7.69
CA GLY A 134 12.89 -5.12 8.23
C GLY A 134 12.92 -4.28 9.51
N HIS A 135 11.78 -3.86 10.05
CA HIS A 135 11.60 -3.25 11.38
C HIS A 135 12.30 -1.92 11.68
N ASP A 136 13.07 -1.36 10.76
CA ASP A 136 13.70 -0.04 10.89
C ASP A 136 13.13 0.94 9.87
N PHE A 137 12.77 2.16 10.31
CA PHE A 137 12.33 3.21 9.39
C PHE A 137 13.46 3.66 8.46
N TYR A 138 13.23 3.60 7.15
CA TYR A 138 14.03 4.29 6.16
C TYR A 138 13.29 4.42 4.82
N THR A 139 13.73 5.37 4.01
CA THR A 139 13.30 5.50 2.61
C THR A 139 14.40 5.06 1.67
N TYR A 140 14.04 4.51 0.52
CA TYR A 140 15.01 4.00 -0.44
C TYR A 140 14.45 4.02 -1.87
N SER A 141 15.33 3.93 -2.87
CA SER A 141 14.94 3.74 -4.27
C SER A 141 15.04 2.25 -4.62
N PRO A 142 13.92 1.52 -4.79
CA PRO A 142 13.96 0.11 -5.16
C PRO A 142 14.53 -0.13 -6.56
N ASP A 143 14.49 0.89 -7.42
CA ASP A 143 14.89 0.84 -8.81
C ASP A 143 15.70 2.06 -9.20
N VAL A 144 17.02 1.90 -9.36
CA VAL A 144 17.91 2.98 -9.77
C VAL A 144 17.56 3.58 -11.13
N ASN A 145 16.85 2.83 -11.98
CA ASN A 145 16.43 3.27 -13.31
C ASN A 145 15.02 3.86 -13.35
N ASN A 146 14.31 3.91 -12.22
CA ASN A 146 12.96 4.43 -12.14
C ASN A 146 12.78 5.38 -10.96
N ARG A 147 12.96 6.67 -11.24
CA ARG A 147 12.82 7.76 -10.25
C ARG A 147 11.38 8.00 -9.77
N ASN A 148 10.40 7.30 -10.34
CA ASN A 148 9.00 7.43 -9.93
C ASN A 148 8.62 6.42 -8.86
N LEU A 149 9.51 5.51 -8.46
CA LEU A 149 9.25 4.52 -7.41
C LEU A 149 10.03 4.86 -6.15
N LEU A 150 9.30 5.12 -5.06
CA LEU A 150 9.83 5.33 -3.72
C LEU A 150 9.45 4.14 -2.82
N GLY A 151 10.43 3.58 -2.13
CA GLY A 151 10.23 2.57 -1.10
C GLY A 151 10.30 3.20 0.29
N VAL A 152 9.44 2.75 1.19
CA VAL A 152 9.43 3.11 2.61
C VAL A 152 9.38 1.83 3.42
N GLN A 153 10.38 1.64 4.28
CA GLN A 153 10.28 0.69 5.38
C GLN A 153 9.80 1.44 6.63
N VAL A 154 8.85 0.85 7.35
CA VAL A 154 8.34 1.36 8.62
C VAL A 154 8.93 0.57 9.79
N ASP A 155 8.95 1.18 10.97
CA ASP A 155 9.42 0.55 12.21
C ASP A 155 8.55 -0.66 12.63
N ALA A 156 9.05 -1.49 13.55
CA ALA A 156 8.28 -2.57 14.15
C ALA A 156 7.01 -2.07 14.88
N GLY A 157 5.87 -2.74 14.67
CA GLY A 157 4.55 -2.24 15.05
C GLY A 157 4.32 -1.92 16.55
N GLU A 158 5.10 -2.50 17.46
CA GLU A 158 5.02 -2.17 18.89
C GLU A 158 5.68 -0.82 19.23
N GLU A 159 6.69 -0.41 18.47
CA GLU A 159 7.49 0.80 18.67
C GLU A 159 7.22 1.87 17.59
N ALA A 160 6.56 1.48 16.49
CA ALA A 160 6.39 2.34 15.33
C ALA A 160 5.62 3.61 15.66
N ASN A 161 6.27 4.73 15.42
CA ASN A 161 5.60 6.01 15.27
C ASN A 161 4.61 5.90 14.09
N PRO A 162 3.37 6.40 14.22
CA PRO A 162 2.47 6.46 13.07
C PRO A 162 3.09 7.32 11.97
N LEU A 163 2.81 6.95 10.72
CA LEU A 163 3.23 7.73 9.56
C LEU A 163 2.06 8.54 9.03
N LEU A 164 2.29 9.83 8.81
CA LEU A 164 1.43 10.65 7.97
C LEU A 164 2.05 10.70 6.58
N ILE A 165 1.28 10.27 5.58
CA ILE A 165 1.70 10.29 4.18
C ILE A 165 0.77 11.22 3.42
N SER A 166 1.35 12.29 2.87
CA SER A 166 0.64 13.23 2.02
C SER A 166 1.00 13.00 0.56
N VAL A 167 -0.02 12.88 -0.30
CA VAL A 167 0.16 12.84 -1.75
C VAL A 167 -0.18 14.23 -2.28
N ASN A 168 0.84 14.95 -2.72
CA ASN A 168 0.71 16.34 -3.16
C ASN A 168 0.71 16.42 -4.69
N HIS A 169 -0.06 17.36 -5.25
CA HIS A 169 -0.06 17.68 -6.67
C HIS A 169 0.31 19.14 -6.86
N ASP A 170 1.48 19.39 -7.43
CA ASP A 170 1.84 20.71 -7.95
C ASP A 170 1.14 20.91 -9.30
N THR A 171 0.13 21.77 -9.30
CA THR A 171 -0.67 22.05 -10.51
C THR A 171 0.08 22.87 -11.55
N ASN A 172 1.13 23.60 -11.17
CA ASN A 172 1.92 24.40 -12.10
C ASN A 172 2.95 23.54 -12.83
N ALA A 173 3.66 22.68 -12.07
CA ALA A 173 4.64 21.75 -12.64
C ALA A 173 3.99 20.48 -13.21
N ASP A 174 2.70 20.25 -12.91
CA ASP A 174 1.99 19.01 -13.19
C ASP A 174 2.73 17.77 -12.64
N GLU A 175 3.21 17.87 -11.39
CA GLU A 175 4.01 16.85 -10.72
C GLU A 175 3.33 16.33 -9.44
N ILE A 176 3.44 15.02 -9.21
CA ILE A 176 3.04 14.40 -7.94
C ILE A 176 4.27 14.20 -7.06
N SER A 177 4.14 14.45 -5.77
CA SER A 177 5.15 14.12 -4.76
C SER A 177 4.53 13.42 -3.54
N PHE A 178 5.36 12.68 -2.82
CA PHE A 178 5.01 12.10 -1.53
C PHE A 178 5.78 12.83 -0.44
N ASP A 179 5.06 13.30 0.55
CA ASP A 179 5.63 13.78 1.80
C ASP A 179 5.38 12.71 2.88
N ILE A 180 6.45 12.30 3.56
CA ILE A 180 6.44 11.19 4.52
C ILE A 180 6.90 11.75 5.86
N ASP A 181 5.95 11.88 6.77
CA ASP A 181 6.15 12.47 8.08
C ASP A 181 6.02 11.39 9.16
N VAL A 182 7.15 11.12 9.82
CA VAL A 182 7.21 10.20 10.96
C VAL A 182 6.73 10.95 12.20
N ARG A 183 5.44 10.80 12.51
CA ARG A 183 4.82 11.48 13.64
C ARG A 183 5.33 10.86 14.93
N GLY A 184 6.24 11.54 15.62
CA GLY A 184 6.73 11.10 16.92
C GLY A 184 5.59 10.86 17.93
N GLY A 185 5.68 9.78 18.71
CA GLY A 185 4.73 9.45 19.78
C GLY A 185 4.91 8.03 20.32
N GLY A 186 5.32 7.90 21.59
CA GLY A 186 5.46 6.62 22.26
C GLY A 186 4.18 6.17 22.97
N TYR A 187 3.91 4.86 23.00
CA TYR A 187 2.94 4.31 23.94
C TYR A 187 3.55 4.21 25.33
N ILE A 188 3.05 4.98 26.31
CA ILE A 188 3.37 4.73 27.72
C ILE A 188 2.64 3.45 28.14
N GLY A 189 3.39 2.34 28.30
CA GLY A 189 2.83 1.03 28.67
C GLY A 189 2.38 0.14 27.51
N GLY A 190 2.91 0.36 26.30
CA GLY A 190 2.66 -0.49 25.12
C GLY A 190 1.35 -0.18 24.38
N CYS A 191 1.17 -0.77 23.19
CA CYS A 191 -0.03 -0.63 22.37
C CYS A 191 -1.24 -1.24 23.08
N GLN A 192 -2.04 -0.41 23.75
CA GLN A 192 -3.27 -0.86 24.41
C GLN A 192 -4.34 -1.17 23.36
N ALA A 193 -5.03 -2.31 23.50
CA ALA A 193 -6.09 -2.70 22.57
C ALA A 193 -7.21 -1.65 22.56
N GLY A 194 -7.61 -1.19 21.36
CA GLY A 194 -8.64 -0.16 21.19
C GLY A 194 -8.13 1.29 21.21
N ASN A 195 -6.81 1.50 21.27
CA ASN A 195 -6.24 2.83 21.15
C ASN A 195 -6.24 3.27 19.67
N ILE A 196 -7.19 4.14 19.31
CA ILE A 196 -7.38 4.65 17.93
C ILE A 196 -6.50 5.84 17.59
N ASP A 197 -5.73 6.36 18.56
CA ASP A 197 -5.15 7.70 18.47
C ASP A 197 -3.65 7.73 18.78
N LYS A 198 -2.84 7.29 17.82
CA LYS A 198 -1.47 7.82 17.68
C LYS A 198 -1.43 9.00 16.70
N THR A 199 -2.46 9.19 15.88
CA THR A 199 -2.42 10.10 14.71
C THR A 199 -2.70 11.56 15.04
N TRP A 200 -3.36 11.88 16.16
CA TRP A 200 -3.80 13.26 16.46
C TRP A 200 -3.13 13.89 17.68
N SER A 201 -2.35 13.13 18.46
CA SER A 201 -1.69 13.63 19.67
C SER A 201 -0.28 14.21 19.44
N SER A 202 0.19 14.29 18.20
CA SER A 202 1.48 14.92 17.89
C SER A 202 1.32 16.44 17.87
N PRO A 203 1.99 17.21 18.76
CA PRO A 203 1.82 18.66 18.88
C PRO A 203 2.57 19.46 17.80
N TYR A 204 2.81 18.87 16.63
CA TYR A 204 3.49 19.50 15.50
C TYR A 204 2.56 19.68 14.30
#